data_AF-A0A355UW22-F1
#
_entry.id   AF-A0A355UW22-F1
#
_cell.length_a   1.000
_cell.length_b   1.000
_cell.length_c   1.000
_cell.angle_alpha   90.00
_cell.angle_beta   90.00
_cell.angle_gamma   90.00
#
_symmetry.space_group_name_H-M   'P 1'
#
loop_
_entity.id
_entity.type
_entity.pdbx_description
1 polymer ?
#
loop_
_entity_poly.entity_id
_entity_poly.type
_entity_poly.pdbx_seq_one_letter_code
_entity_poly.pdbx_strand_id
1 'polypeptide(L)'
;GRNNYYCEGGCGFSLWKEFKIPDTVLSAKQVVELLASGKVKLNAVSKVKRKYTAFFAIEDTGKYINLKMIHEEKVYAGKCIRCGKNIYEGEKGYYCESGRNGCGFILWKNQRYPETVIKLKNAKELLSDKKISRISYKDKSGNTEKADFRIKDTGKYINLEFAE
;
A
#
# COMPACT_ATOMS: atom_id res chain seq x y z
N GLY A 1 33.59 2.09 12.28
CA GLY A 1 34.67 2.49 11.36
C GLY A 1 34.14 3.14 10.10
N ARG A 2 33.45 2.39 9.22
CA ARG A 2 33.01 2.91 7.91
C ARG A 2 31.51 3.25 7.88
N ASN A 3 31.13 4.34 7.21
CA ASN A 3 29.74 4.80 7.07
C ASN A 3 29.03 4.20 5.83
N ASN A 4 29.28 2.92 5.56
CA ASN A 4 28.74 2.21 4.41
C ASN A 4 28.55 0.71 4.72
N TYR A 5 27.74 0.06 3.88
CA TYR A 5 27.65 -1.39 3.73
C TYR A 5 28.49 -1.79 2.52
N TYR A 6 29.17 -2.94 2.58
CA TYR A 6 30.06 -3.38 1.51
C TYR A 6 30.10 -4.89 1.37
N CYS A 7 30.51 -5.34 0.19
CA CYS A 7 30.72 -6.75 -0.14
C CYS A 7 32.10 -7.21 0.37
N GLU A 8 32.14 -8.23 1.23
CA GLU A 8 33.40 -8.76 1.75
C GLU A 8 34.22 -9.52 0.70
N GLY A 9 33.57 -10.10 -0.32
CA GLY A 9 34.20 -10.87 -1.40
C GLY A 9 34.89 -10.04 -2.50
N GLY A 10 35.13 -8.75 -2.29
CA GLY A 10 35.89 -7.91 -3.24
C GLY A 10 35.12 -7.50 -4.50
N CYS A 11 33.80 -7.66 -4.53
CA CYS A 11 32.99 -7.33 -5.71
C CYS A 11 32.81 -5.82 -5.97
N GLY A 12 33.51 -4.95 -5.25
CA GLY A 12 33.48 -3.49 -5.43
C GLY A 12 32.19 -2.80 -4.95
N PHE A 13 31.14 -3.55 -4.61
CA PHE A 13 29.87 -2.99 -4.15
C PHE A 13 30.02 -2.26 -2.80
N SER A 14 29.56 -1.00 -2.78
CA SER A 14 29.46 -0.20 -1.57
C SER A 14 28.21 0.68 -1.58
N LEU A 15 27.45 0.61 -0.48
CA LEU A 15 26.23 1.37 -0.27
C LEU A 15 26.41 2.27 0.96
N TRP A 16 26.42 3.58 0.75
CA TRP A 16 26.46 4.54 1.86
C TRP A 16 25.21 4.45 2.73
N LYS A 17 25.36 4.71 4.03
CA LYS A 17 24.20 4.72 4.95
C LYS A 17 23.37 5.98 4.79
N GLU A 18 24.02 7.09 4.46
CA GLU A 18 23.41 8.41 4.36
C GLU A 18 23.37 8.88 2.91
N PHE A 19 22.20 9.35 2.48
CA PHE A 19 21.98 9.93 1.16
C PHE A 19 21.60 11.39 1.30
N LYS A 20 22.10 12.23 0.40
CA LYS A 20 21.76 13.66 0.35
C LYS A 20 20.50 13.94 -0.46
N ILE A 21 20.23 13.13 -1.48
CA ILE A 21 19.08 13.29 -2.40
C ILE A 21 18.59 11.90 -2.84
N PRO A 22 17.40 11.44 -2.37
CA PRO A 22 16.66 11.98 -1.23
C PRO A 22 17.53 12.11 0.02
N ASP A 23 17.27 13.12 0.85
CA ASP A 23 17.90 13.24 2.17
C ASP A 23 17.28 12.20 3.11
N THR A 24 18.04 11.16 3.45
CA THR A 24 17.60 10.02 4.26
C THR A 24 18.79 9.17 4.78
N VAL A 25 18.55 8.37 5.81
CA VAL A 25 19.52 7.42 6.39
C VAL A 25 18.92 6.02 6.40
N LEU A 26 19.63 5.05 5.84
CA LEU A 26 19.21 3.65 5.81
C LEU A 26 19.65 2.93 7.09
N SER A 27 18.68 2.35 7.79
CA SER A 27 18.94 1.37 8.84
C SER A 27 19.39 0.03 8.23
N ALA A 28 20.05 -0.81 9.03
CA ALA A 28 20.47 -2.15 8.60
C ALA A 28 19.28 -2.99 8.07
N LYS A 29 18.12 -2.90 8.72
CA LYS A 29 16.89 -3.58 8.29
C LYS A 29 16.44 -3.12 6.90
N GLN A 30 16.48 -1.81 6.65
CA GLN A 30 16.12 -1.24 5.35
C GLN A 30 17.10 -1.63 4.25
N VAL A 31 18.39 -1.75 4.56
CA VAL A 31 19.39 -2.24 3.59
C VAL A 31 19.15 -3.70 3.26
N VAL A 32 18.86 -4.55 4.24
CA VAL A 32 18.49 -5.95 3.99
C VAL A 32 17.25 -6.04 3.10
N GLU A 33 16.20 -5.25 3.40
CA GLU A 33 14.97 -5.20 2.58
C GLU A 33 15.25 -4.73 1.15
N LEU A 34 16.03 -3.67 0.98
CA LEU A 34 16.40 -3.10 -0.32
C LEU A 34 17.17 -4.09 -1.18
N LEU A 35 18.16 -4.77 -0.58
CA LEU A 35 18.99 -5.76 -1.30
C LEU A 35 18.20 -7.04 -1.61
N ALA A 36 17.31 -7.48 -0.72
CA ALA A 36 16.53 -8.71 -0.91
C ALA A 36 15.36 -8.54 -1.89
N SER A 37 14.66 -7.41 -1.86
CA SER A 37 13.44 -7.18 -2.65
C SER A 37 13.62 -6.22 -3.83
N GLY A 38 14.80 -5.60 -3.95
CA GLY A 38 15.10 -4.57 -4.95
C GLY A 38 14.49 -3.19 -4.66
N LYS A 39 13.69 -3.06 -3.60
CA LYS A 39 13.07 -1.79 -3.20
C LYS A 39 12.93 -1.66 -1.68
N VAL A 40 12.78 -0.44 -1.18
CA VAL A 40 12.50 -0.18 0.23
C VAL A 40 11.64 1.07 0.40
N LYS A 41 10.70 1.05 1.33
CA LYS A 41 9.88 2.22 1.69
C LYS A 41 10.65 3.12 2.67
N LEU A 42 10.91 4.37 2.27
CA LEU A 42 11.67 5.34 3.07
C LEU A 42 10.86 6.59 3.33
N ASN A 43 11.06 7.16 4.52
CA ASN A 43 10.76 8.56 4.79
C ASN A 43 11.96 9.38 4.31
N ALA A 44 11.72 10.28 3.37
CA ALA A 44 12.72 11.05 2.68
C ALA A 44 12.41 12.54 2.75
N VAL A 45 13.44 13.37 2.61
CA VAL A 45 13.31 14.82 2.47
C VAL A 45 13.72 15.22 1.05
N SER A 46 12.85 15.99 0.39
CA SER A 46 13.09 16.45 -0.98
C SER A 46 14.09 17.61 -1.01
N LYS A 47 14.57 17.98 -2.21
CA LYS A 47 15.45 19.16 -2.38
C LYS A 47 14.84 20.45 -1.80
N VAL A 48 13.51 20.57 -1.85
CA VAL A 48 12.73 21.70 -1.29
C VAL A 48 12.30 21.47 0.16
N LYS A 49 13.01 20.61 0.91
CA LYS A 49 12.81 20.30 2.33
C LYS A 49 11.40 19.80 2.70
N ARG A 50 10.67 19.22 1.75
CA ARG A 50 9.38 18.55 2.02
C ARG A 50 9.61 17.10 2.41
N LYS A 51 9.00 16.67 3.51
CA LYS A 51 8.99 15.27 3.95
C LYS A 51 7.97 14.47 3.14
N TYR A 52 8.34 13.27 2.73
CA TYR A 52 7.46 12.35 2.02
C TYR A 52 7.86 10.90 2.29
N THR A 53 6.96 9.97 2.00
CA THR A 53 7.21 8.54 2.07
C THR A 53 7.05 7.94 0.68
N ALA A 54 8.06 7.24 0.18
CA ALA A 54 8.03 6.61 -1.13
C ALA A 54 8.86 5.33 -1.15
N PHE A 55 8.69 4.53 -2.19
CA PHE A 55 9.58 3.40 -2.47
C PHE A 55 10.81 3.88 -3.24
N PHE A 56 11.97 3.33 -2.89
CA PHE A 56 13.23 3.59 -3.55
C PHE A 56 13.88 2.28 -3.98
N ALA A 57 14.50 2.27 -5.14
CA ALA A 57 15.35 1.20 -5.64
C ALA A 57 16.81 1.69 -5.78
N ILE A 58 17.74 0.75 -5.84
CA ILE A 58 19.14 1.03 -6.18
C ILE A 58 19.23 1.40 -7.65
N GLU A 59 19.85 2.55 -7.93
CA GLU A 59 20.30 2.91 -9.27
C GLU A 59 21.83 2.93 -9.27
N ASP A 60 22.40 1.94 -9.96
CA ASP A 60 23.85 1.86 -10.17
C ASP A 60 24.22 2.61 -11.45
N THR A 61 25.05 3.64 -11.30
CA THR A 61 25.55 4.45 -12.41
C THR A 61 26.91 3.97 -12.92
N GLY A 62 27.46 2.89 -12.36
CA GLY A 62 28.82 2.39 -12.59
C GLY A 62 29.89 3.14 -11.80
N LYS A 63 29.60 4.36 -11.33
CA LYS A 63 30.49 5.16 -10.48
C LYS A 63 29.93 5.37 -9.06
N TYR A 64 28.62 5.49 -8.95
CA TYR A 64 27.91 5.69 -7.69
C TYR A 64 26.63 4.86 -7.64
N ILE A 65 26.30 4.42 -6.42
CA ILE A 65 24.99 3.88 -6.07
C ILE A 65 24.11 5.01 -5.55
N ASN A 66 22.98 5.24 -6.21
CA ASN A 66 21.97 6.21 -5.81
C ASN A 66 20.66 5.51 -5.40
N LEU A 67 19.79 6.27 -4.73
CA LEU A 67 18.41 5.86 -4.47
C LEU A 67 17.48 6.54 -5.48
N LYS A 68 16.88 5.72 -6.34
CA LYS A 68 15.87 6.17 -7.31
C LYS A 68 14.48 5.97 -6.74
N MET A 69 13.71 7.05 -6.65
CA MET A 69 12.30 6.94 -6.29
C MET A 69 11.55 6.17 -7.37
N ILE A 70 10.84 5.13 -6.97
CA ILE A 70 9.99 4.33 -7.85
C ILE A 70 8.54 4.44 -7.42
N HIS A 71 7.63 4.31 -8.37
CA HIS A 71 6.21 4.18 -8.10
C HIS A 71 5.89 2.69 -8.13
N GLU A 72 5.22 2.18 -7.10
CA GLU A 72 4.65 0.85 -7.19
C GLU A 72 3.55 0.83 -8.26
N GLU A 73 3.50 -0.26 -9.01
CA GLU A 73 2.37 -0.51 -9.87
C GLU A 73 1.10 -0.58 -9.02
N LYS A 74 0.11 0.21 -9.42
CA LYS A 74 -1.17 0.22 -8.72
C LYS A 74 -1.88 -1.10 -9.00
N VAL A 75 -2.18 -1.84 -7.95
CA VAL A 75 -2.94 -3.09 -8.09
C VAL A 75 -4.40 -2.74 -8.39
N TYR A 76 -4.86 -3.10 -9.59
CA TYR A 76 -6.23 -2.85 -10.02
C TYR A 76 -7.23 -3.75 -9.27
N ALA A 77 -8.25 -3.11 -8.68
CA ALA A 77 -9.27 -3.78 -7.89
C ALA A 77 -10.66 -3.79 -8.55
N GLY A 78 -10.91 -2.97 -9.58
CA GLY A 78 -12.21 -2.95 -10.27
C GLY A 78 -12.65 -1.54 -10.67
N LYS A 79 -13.92 -1.41 -11.06
CA LYS A 79 -14.54 -0.12 -11.39
C LYS A 79 -15.26 0.46 -10.19
N CYS A 80 -15.22 1.78 -10.06
CA CYS A 80 -15.88 2.52 -8.99
C CYS A 80 -17.39 2.50 -9.20
N ILE A 81 -18.13 1.99 -8.23
CA ILE A 81 -19.61 1.94 -8.30
C ILE A 81 -20.29 3.32 -8.28
N ARG A 82 -19.57 4.39 -7.94
CA ARG A 82 -20.09 5.77 -7.93
C ARG A 82 -19.86 6.51 -9.24
N CYS A 83 -18.70 6.32 -9.88
CA CYS A 83 -18.29 7.15 -11.02
C CYS A 83 -17.70 6.38 -12.22
N GLY A 84 -17.62 5.04 -12.16
CA GLY A 84 -17.14 4.19 -13.27
C GLY A 84 -15.62 4.21 -13.50
N LYS A 85 -14.87 5.05 -12.81
CA LYS A 85 -13.40 5.13 -12.88
C LYS A 85 -12.70 3.96 -12.17
N ASN A 86 -11.39 3.81 -12.35
CA ASN A 86 -10.66 2.69 -11.75
C ASN A 86 -10.55 2.81 -10.22
N ILE A 87 -10.63 1.67 -9.54
CA ILE A 87 -10.27 1.49 -8.14
C ILE A 87 -8.93 0.77 -8.07
N TYR A 88 -8.04 1.28 -7.23
CA TYR A 88 -6.75 0.68 -6.94
C TYR A 88 -6.62 0.30 -5.47
N GLU A 89 -5.83 -0.72 -5.18
CA GLU A 89 -5.47 -1.09 -3.83
C GLU A 89 -4.48 -0.07 -3.24
N GLY A 90 -4.77 0.35 -2.00
CA GLY A 90 -3.86 1.10 -1.14
C GLY A 90 -3.63 0.37 0.18
N GLU A 91 -2.78 0.96 1.01
CA GLU A 91 -2.38 0.39 2.30
C GLU A 91 -3.59 0.11 3.21
N LYS A 92 -4.51 1.08 3.33
CA LYS A 92 -5.67 1.01 4.24
C LYS A 92 -6.98 0.59 3.57
N GLY A 93 -7.06 0.66 2.25
CA GLY A 93 -8.33 0.51 1.52
C GLY A 93 -8.15 0.55 0.01
N TYR A 94 -9.23 0.29 -0.69
CA TYR A 94 -9.34 0.37 -2.14
C TYR A 94 -9.95 1.71 -2.51
N TYR A 95 -9.24 2.53 -3.28
CA TYR A 95 -9.58 3.93 -3.50
C TYR A 95 -9.81 4.22 -4.99
N CYS A 96 -10.75 5.12 -5.26
CA CYS A 96 -10.98 5.62 -6.61
C CYS A 96 -9.80 6.46 -7.09
N GLU A 97 -9.41 6.28 -8.35
CA GLU A 97 -8.27 6.97 -8.95
C GLU A 97 -8.40 8.49 -8.97
N SER A 98 -9.63 9.02 -8.93
CA SER A 98 -9.88 10.46 -8.76
C SER A 98 -9.59 11.00 -7.35
N GLY A 99 -9.25 10.13 -6.40
CA GLY A 99 -8.84 10.53 -5.05
C GLY A 99 -9.96 11.17 -4.21
N ARG A 100 -9.55 11.71 -3.06
CA ARG A 100 -10.45 12.28 -2.04
C ARG A 100 -11.16 13.56 -2.48
N ASN A 101 -10.49 14.38 -3.28
CA ASN A 101 -11.02 15.66 -3.78
C ASN A 101 -11.87 15.48 -5.07
N GLY A 102 -11.90 14.26 -5.62
CA GLY A 102 -12.76 13.89 -6.75
C GLY A 102 -13.96 13.06 -6.27
N CYS A 103 -14.01 11.79 -6.67
CA CYS A 103 -15.10 10.88 -6.30
C CYS A 103 -15.15 10.56 -4.80
N GLY A 104 -14.00 10.56 -4.12
CA GLY A 104 -13.92 10.28 -2.67
C GLY A 104 -14.26 8.85 -2.27
N PHE A 105 -14.55 7.94 -3.21
CA PHE A 105 -14.82 6.54 -2.92
C PHE A 105 -13.61 5.85 -2.31
N ILE A 106 -13.80 5.27 -1.13
CA ILE A 106 -12.82 4.42 -0.44
C ILE A 106 -13.58 3.25 0.21
N LEU A 107 -13.23 2.02 -0.17
CA LEU A 107 -13.61 0.81 0.54
C LEU A 107 -12.48 0.42 1.49
N TRP A 108 -12.70 0.55 2.80
CA TRP A 108 -11.67 0.23 3.79
C TRP A 108 -11.41 -1.28 3.86
N LYS A 109 -10.14 -1.67 4.07
CA LYS A 109 -9.80 -3.08 4.30
C LYS A 109 -10.38 -3.56 5.63
N ASN A 110 -10.18 -2.78 6.69
CA ASN A 110 -10.72 -3.09 8.01
C ASN A 110 -12.12 -2.50 8.13
N GLN A 111 -13.11 -3.37 8.21
CA GLN A 111 -14.50 -3.02 8.45
C GLN A 111 -14.78 -3.11 9.94
N ARG A 112 -15.58 -2.17 10.47
CA ARG A 112 -15.95 -2.15 11.89
C ARG A 112 -17.32 -2.78 12.15
N TYR A 113 -18.24 -2.64 11.20
CA TYR A 113 -19.61 -3.15 11.30
C TYR A 113 -20.00 -3.70 9.93
N PRO A 114 -19.90 -5.02 9.71
CA PRO A 114 -19.38 -6.07 10.59
C PRO A 114 -17.85 -5.95 10.80
N GLU A 115 -17.30 -6.48 11.90
CA GLU A 115 -15.83 -6.52 12.10
C GLU A 115 -15.21 -7.62 11.22
N THR A 116 -14.64 -7.22 10.08
CA THR A 116 -14.02 -8.12 9.11
C THR A 116 -12.90 -7.44 8.31
N VAL A 117 -12.12 -8.22 7.56
CA VAL A 117 -11.03 -7.74 6.70
C VAL A 117 -11.31 -8.07 5.24
N ILE A 118 -11.39 -7.04 4.40
CA ILE A 118 -11.62 -7.12 2.96
C ILE A 118 -10.28 -7.24 2.23
N LYS A 119 -10.00 -8.45 1.76
CA LYS A 119 -8.87 -8.77 0.88
C LYS A 119 -9.20 -8.39 -0.58
N LEU A 120 -8.18 -8.34 -1.44
CA LEU A 120 -8.32 -7.93 -2.84
C LEU A 120 -9.38 -8.74 -3.59
N LYS A 121 -9.46 -10.05 -3.34
CA LYS A 121 -10.50 -10.91 -3.91
C LYS A 121 -11.90 -10.43 -3.55
N ASN A 122 -12.16 -10.21 -2.25
CA ASN A 122 -13.45 -9.73 -1.75
C ASN A 122 -13.77 -8.33 -2.29
N ALA A 123 -12.76 -7.46 -2.41
CA ALA A 123 -12.96 -6.12 -2.97
C ALA A 123 -13.37 -6.17 -4.44
N LYS A 124 -12.74 -7.04 -5.26
CA LYS A 124 -13.12 -7.24 -6.66
C LYS A 124 -14.57 -7.68 -6.79
N GLU A 125 -14.98 -8.66 -5.99
CA GLU A 125 -16.34 -9.20 -5.97
C GLU A 125 -17.37 -8.17 -5.48
N LEU A 126 -17.06 -7.42 -4.40
CA LEU A 126 -17.88 -6.29 -3.95
C LEU A 126 -18.03 -5.20 -5.03
N LEU A 127 -16.99 -4.94 -5.82
CA LEU A 127 -17.03 -3.90 -6.86
C LEU A 127 -17.78 -4.35 -8.13
N SER A 128 -17.81 -5.63 -8.44
CA SER A 128 -18.56 -6.18 -9.58
C SER A 128 -20.00 -6.51 -9.23
N ASP A 129 -20.21 -7.30 -8.17
CA ASP A 129 -21.47 -7.98 -7.87
C ASP A 129 -22.19 -7.31 -6.69
N LYS A 130 -21.53 -6.33 -6.03
CA LYS A 130 -22.00 -5.64 -4.82
C LYS A 130 -22.25 -6.57 -3.63
N LYS A 131 -21.95 -7.87 -3.73
CA LYS A 131 -22.12 -8.89 -2.70
C LYS A 131 -20.84 -9.73 -2.57
N ILE A 132 -20.59 -10.27 -1.39
CA ILE A 132 -19.58 -11.29 -1.09
C ILE A 132 -20.20 -12.32 -0.15
N SER A 133 -19.83 -13.59 -0.33
CA SER A 133 -20.43 -14.68 0.44
C SER A 133 -19.48 -15.34 1.44
N ARG A 134 -20.05 -15.87 2.53
CA ARG A 134 -19.38 -16.71 3.55
C ARG A 134 -18.11 -16.09 4.14
N ILE A 135 -18.13 -14.78 4.37
CA ILE A 135 -17.02 -14.02 4.94
C ILE A 135 -17.04 -14.12 6.45
N SER A 136 -15.87 -14.40 7.04
CA SER A 136 -15.72 -14.40 8.49
C SER A 136 -15.86 -13.00 9.09
N TYR A 137 -16.65 -12.87 10.15
CA TYR A 137 -16.82 -11.64 10.90
C TYR A 137 -16.94 -11.92 12.39
N LYS A 138 -16.69 -10.91 13.24
CA LYS A 138 -17.01 -11.00 14.67
C LYS A 138 -18.40 -10.47 14.97
N ASP A 139 -19.18 -11.24 15.70
CA ASP A 139 -20.48 -10.84 16.24
C ASP A 139 -20.33 -9.87 17.43
N LYS A 140 -21.46 -9.43 18.01
CA LYS A 140 -21.46 -8.54 19.19
C LYS A 140 -20.90 -9.21 20.45
N SER A 141 -20.87 -10.54 20.50
CA SER A 141 -20.38 -11.35 21.61
C SER A 141 -18.88 -11.68 21.47
N GLY A 142 -18.26 -11.32 20.33
CA GLY A 142 -16.87 -11.61 20.01
C GLY A 142 -16.64 -12.96 19.32
N ASN A 143 -17.70 -13.72 19.03
CA ASN A 143 -17.60 -15.00 18.31
C ASN A 143 -17.35 -14.75 16.82
N THR A 144 -16.60 -15.66 16.19
CA THR A 144 -16.38 -15.61 14.75
C THR A 144 -17.43 -16.44 14.03
N GLU A 145 -18.20 -15.81 13.16
CA GLU A 145 -19.20 -16.44 12.31
C GLU A 145 -18.93 -16.16 10.83
N LYS A 146 -19.72 -16.76 9.94
CA LYS A 146 -19.68 -16.48 8.50
C LYS A 146 -21.04 -16.01 8.02
N ALA A 147 -21.03 -14.95 7.21
CA ALA A 147 -22.23 -14.44 6.58
C ALA A 147 -21.95 -13.88 5.19
N ASP A 148 -23.01 -13.57 4.48
CA ASP A 148 -22.97 -12.87 3.21
C ASP A 148 -23.14 -11.37 3.48
N PHE A 149 -22.40 -10.55 2.74
CA PHE A 149 -22.42 -9.09 2.89
C PHE A 149 -22.56 -8.40 1.55
N ARG A 150 -23.17 -7.21 1.55
CA ARG A 150 -23.24 -6.34 0.38
C ARG A 150 -22.78 -4.92 0.68
N ILE A 151 -22.40 -4.17 -0.35
CA ILE A 151 -22.06 -2.76 -0.21
C ILE A 151 -23.30 -1.95 0.19
N LYS A 152 -23.17 -1.18 1.26
CA LYS A 152 -24.06 -0.07 1.61
C LYS A 152 -23.34 1.26 1.35
N ASP A 153 -23.74 1.97 0.31
CA ASP A 153 -23.23 3.30 0.01
C ASP A 153 -24.11 4.38 0.66
N THR A 154 -23.52 5.18 1.55
CA THR A 154 -24.19 6.31 2.24
C THR A 154 -23.92 7.66 1.58
N GLY A 155 -23.29 7.68 0.40
CA GLY A 155 -22.76 8.88 -0.26
C GLY A 155 -21.44 9.37 0.35
N LYS A 156 -21.30 9.30 1.68
CA LYS A 156 -20.05 9.64 2.39
C LYS A 156 -19.16 8.43 2.62
N TYR A 157 -19.72 7.31 3.07
CA TYR A 157 -19.00 6.09 3.42
C TYR A 157 -19.50 4.88 2.65
N ILE A 158 -18.58 3.96 2.39
CA ILE A 158 -18.84 2.61 1.89
C ILE A 158 -18.72 1.64 3.06
N ASN A 159 -19.87 1.12 3.49
CA ASN A 159 -19.97 0.14 4.56
C ASN A 159 -20.42 -1.20 3.99
N LEU A 160 -20.43 -2.22 4.85
CA LEU A 160 -21.08 -3.49 4.55
C LEU A 160 -22.33 -3.66 5.39
N GLU A 161 -23.33 -4.32 4.82
CA GLU A 161 -24.50 -4.81 5.53
C GLU A 161 -24.73 -6.27 5.17
N PHE A 162 -25.43 -7.01 6.03
CA PHE A 162 -25.79 -8.40 5.76
C PHE A 162 -26.59 -8.48 4.45
N ALA A 163 -26.22 -9.43 3.60
CA ALA A 163 -26.96 -9.76 2.39
C ALA A 163 -27.77 -11.01 2.67
N GLU A 164 -29.08 -10.92 2.44
CA GLU A 164 -29.98 -12.07 2.41
C GLU A 164 -29.60 -13.05 1.28
#